data_AF-A0A947B2T8-F1
#
_entry.id   AF-A0A947B2T8-F1
#
_cell.length_a   1.000
_cell.length_b   1.000
_cell.length_c   1.000
_cell.angle_alpha   90.00
_cell.angle_beta   90.00
_cell.angle_gamma   90.00
#
_symmetry.space_group_name_H-M   'P 1'
#
loop_
_entity.id
_entity.type
_entity.pdbx_description
1 polymer ?
#
loop_
_entity_poly.entity_id
_entity_poly.type
_entity_poly.pdbx_seq_one_letter_code
_entity_poly.pdbx_strand_id
1 'polypeptide(L)'
;GWIGKCCHGDNEEDVYRQLCQILDEWVDIYESGNIPLPASISGKKFSGKFQLRVDSDLHKALAIRAMQSNESLNSFCGRLLRNTMTQTGHSKALNSDG
;
A
#
# COMPACT_ATOMS: atom_id res chain seq x y z
N GLY A 1 -0.99 -12.59 -14.24
CA GLY A 1 -0.45 -11.52 -13.38
C GLY A 1 0.93 -11.20 -13.89
N TRP A 2 1.17 -9.97 -14.31
CA TRP A 2 2.47 -9.58 -14.88
C TRP A 2 3.34 -9.04 -13.75
N ILE A 3 4.23 -9.87 -13.21
CA ILE A 3 5.34 -9.37 -12.39
C ILE A 3 6.28 -8.69 -13.38
N GLY A 4 6.35 -7.35 -13.34
CA GLY A 4 7.23 -6.57 -14.22
C GLY A 4 8.72 -6.80 -13.93
N LYS A 5 9.59 -6.19 -14.75
CA LYS A 5 11.04 -6.17 -14.46
C LYS A 5 11.29 -5.57 -13.06
N CYS A 6 12.13 -6.21 -12.27
CA CYS A 6 12.55 -5.75 -10.95
C CYS A 6 14.06 -5.47 -10.95
N CYS A 7 14.51 -4.61 -10.03
CA CYS A 7 15.93 -4.34 -9.77
C CYS A 7 16.27 -4.74 -8.33
N HIS A 8 17.48 -5.27 -8.12
CA HIS A 8 18.01 -5.65 -6.81
C HIS A 8 19.54 -5.75 -6.86
N GLY A 9 20.21 -5.67 -5.72
CA GLY A 9 21.67 -5.77 -5.63
C GLY A 9 22.22 -5.23 -4.31
N ASP A 10 23.48 -5.52 -4.03
CA ASP A 10 24.18 -5.11 -2.80
C ASP A 10 24.79 -3.70 -2.90
N ASN A 11 24.82 -3.12 -4.10
CA ASN A 11 25.29 -1.77 -4.37
C ASN A 11 24.11 -0.86 -4.77
N GLU A 12 23.87 0.18 -3.98
CA GLU A 12 22.78 1.14 -4.19
C GLU A 12 22.86 1.88 -5.53
N GLU A 13 24.05 2.23 -5.99
CA GLU A 13 24.27 2.94 -7.26
C GLU A 13 23.88 2.05 -8.45
N ASP A 14 24.24 0.78 -8.41
CA ASP A 14 23.90 -0.19 -9.46
C ASP A 14 22.40 -0.47 -9.48
N VAL A 15 21.76 -0.56 -8.31
CA VAL A 15 20.30 -0.70 -8.20
C VAL A 15 19.60 0.53 -8.77
N TYR A 16 20.09 1.72 -8.47
CA TYR A 16 19.53 2.97 -8.99
C TYR A 16 19.64 3.05 -10.52
N ARG A 17 20.79 2.69 -11.10
CA ARG A 17 20.98 2.63 -12.56
C ARG A 17 20.00 1.66 -13.22
N GLN A 18 19.84 0.46 -12.65
CA GLN A 18 18.86 -0.53 -13.14
C GLN A 18 17.43 -0.01 -13.06
N LEU A 19 17.07 0.66 -11.96
CA LEU A 19 15.75 1.25 -11.79
C LEU A 19 15.45 2.32 -12.86
N CYS A 20 16.39 3.22 -13.13
CA CYS A 20 16.25 4.23 -14.19
C CYS A 20 16.00 3.58 -15.55
N GLN A 21 16.78 2.55 -15.90
CA GLN A 21 16.58 1.84 -17.16
C GLN A 21 15.20 1.18 -17.26
N ILE A 22 14.71 0.55 -16.18
CA ILE A 22 13.36 -0.03 -16.15
C ILE A 22 12.31 1.06 -16.33
N LEU A 23 12.49 2.22 -15.70
CA LEU A 23 11.57 3.34 -15.83
C LEU A 23 11.48 3.86 -17.26
N ASP A 24 12.63 4.05 -17.93
CA ASP A 24 12.70 4.52 -19.31
C ASP A 24 11.97 3.55 -20.26
N GLU A 25 12.22 2.24 -20.13
CA GLU A 25 11.52 1.22 -20.90
C GLU A 25 10.00 1.25 -20.68
N TRP A 26 9.56 1.51 -19.45
CA TRP A 26 8.12 1.64 -19.15
C TRP A 26 7.52 2.89 -19.79
N VAL A 27 8.22 4.01 -19.77
CA VAL A 27 7.77 5.24 -20.43
C VAL A 27 7.59 4.99 -21.93
N ASP A 28 8.56 4.35 -22.58
CA ASP A 28 8.49 3.99 -24.01
C ASP A 28 7.27 3.10 -24.33
N ILE A 29 6.97 2.11 -23.47
CA ILE A 29 5.80 1.23 -23.63
C ILE A 29 4.49 2.03 -23.54
N TYR A 30 4.39 2.93 -22.57
CA TYR A 30 3.18 3.75 -22.38
C TYR A 30 2.97 4.72 -23.55
N GLU A 31 4.04 5.38 -23.99
CA GLU A 31 4.00 6.30 -25.13
C GLU A 31 3.65 5.58 -26.43
N SER A 32 4.31 4.46 -26.73
CA SER A 32 4.04 3.68 -27.94
C SER A 32 2.64 3.04 -27.94
N GLY A 33 2.12 2.69 -26.77
CA GLY A 33 0.76 2.18 -26.60
C GLY A 33 -0.34 3.26 -26.60
N ASN A 34 0.03 4.56 -26.63
CA ASN A 34 -0.86 5.68 -26.39
C ASN A 34 -1.67 5.53 -25.08
N ILE A 35 -1.02 4.95 -24.06
CA ILE A 35 -1.56 4.75 -22.72
C ILE A 35 -1.07 5.92 -21.86
N PRO A 36 -1.95 6.71 -21.22
CA PRO A 36 -1.50 7.80 -20.38
C PRO A 36 -0.68 7.30 -19.19
N LEU A 37 0.44 7.97 -18.91
CA LEU A 37 1.22 7.72 -17.71
C LEU A 37 0.34 7.86 -16.45
N PRO A 38 0.59 7.06 -15.40
CA PRO A 38 -0.18 7.15 -14.17
C PRO A 38 -0.05 8.55 -13.57
N ALA A 39 -1.18 9.10 -13.10
CA ALA A 39 -1.19 10.40 -12.46
C ALA A 39 -0.26 10.44 -11.25
N SER A 40 0.53 11.51 -11.13
CA SER A 40 1.44 11.66 -9.99
C SER A 40 0.67 11.62 -8.68
N ILE A 41 1.22 10.95 -7.68
CA ILE A 41 0.70 10.97 -6.31
C ILE A 41 1.15 12.22 -5.54
N SER A 42 2.18 12.91 -6.04
CA SER A 42 2.70 14.13 -5.43
C SER A 42 1.65 15.24 -5.45
N GLY A 43 1.38 15.85 -4.30
CA GLY A 43 0.34 16.88 -4.16
C GLY A 43 -1.10 16.36 -4.17
N LYS A 44 -1.33 15.04 -4.28
CA LYS A 44 -2.67 14.46 -4.22
C LYS A 44 -3.25 14.63 -2.81
N LYS A 45 -4.41 15.30 -2.71
CA LYS A 45 -5.16 15.40 -1.45
C LYS A 45 -5.96 14.12 -1.24
N PHE A 46 -5.72 13.44 -0.12
CA PHE A 46 -6.50 12.27 0.29
C PHE A 46 -7.63 12.71 1.21
N SER A 47 -8.88 12.48 0.80
CA SER A 47 -10.07 12.90 1.55
C SER A 47 -10.38 12.02 2.76
N GLY A 48 -9.71 10.88 2.90
CA GLY A 48 -10.04 9.84 3.89
C GLY A 48 -11.27 9.00 3.54
N LYS A 49 -12.04 9.38 2.52
CA LYS A 49 -13.19 8.60 2.03
C LYS A 49 -12.73 7.58 1.00
N PHE A 50 -12.97 6.30 1.28
CA PHE A 50 -12.79 5.23 0.32
C PHE A 50 -13.94 4.24 0.44
N GLN A 51 -14.34 3.66 -0.68
CA GLN A 51 -15.38 2.63 -0.74
C GLN A 51 -14.70 1.28 -0.81
N LEU A 52 -14.89 0.45 0.21
CA LEU A 52 -14.35 -0.90 0.27
C LEU A 52 -15.52 -1.89 0.17
N ARG A 53 -15.43 -2.83 -0.78
CA ARG A 53 -16.35 -3.96 -0.83
C ARG A 53 -15.75 -5.12 -0.03
N VAL A 54 -16.54 -5.66 0.88
CA VAL A 54 -16.24 -6.86 1.67
C VAL A 54 -17.40 -7.85 1.53
N ASP A 55 -17.16 -9.12 1.83
CA ASP A 55 -18.21 -10.13 1.90
C ASP A 55 -19.18 -9.87 3.09
N SER A 56 -20.36 -10.48 3.01
CA SER A 56 -21.43 -10.26 3.98
C SER A 56 -21.07 -10.72 5.39
N ASP A 57 -20.29 -11.79 5.50
CA ASP A 57 -19.98 -12.43 6.78
C ASP A 57 -18.96 -11.59 7.53
N LEU A 58 -17.94 -11.08 6.85
CA LEU A 58 -16.99 -10.13 7.38
C LEU A 58 -17.68 -8.83 7.81
N HIS A 59 -18.57 -8.29 6.97
CA HIS A 59 -19.33 -7.09 7.33
C HIS A 59 -20.16 -7.31 8.61
N LYS A 60 -20.85 -8.45 8.72
CA LYS A 60 -21.63 -8.81 9.91
C LYS A 60 -20.75 -8.90 11.15
N ALA A 61 -19.60 -9.57 11.06
CA ALA A 61 -18.66 -9.69 12.16
C ALA A 61 -18.12 -8.33 12.62
N LEU A 62 -17.76 -7.44 11.68
CA LEU A 62 -17.29 -6.10 12.00
C LEU A 62 -18.39 -5.24 12.66
N ALA A 63 -19.62 -5.31 12.15
CA ALA A 63 -20.75 -4.58 12.73
C ALA A 63 -21.03 -5.01 14.17
N ILE A 64 -21.06 -6.31 14.46
CA ILE A 64 -21.26 -6.83 15.81
C ILE A 64 -20.16 -6.34 16.76
N ARG A 65 -18.89 -6.40 16.35
CA ARG A 65 -17.76 -5.95 17.18
C ARG A 65 -17.76 -4.44 17.42
N ALA A 66 -18.15 -3.66 16.43
CA ALA A 66 -18.31 -2.21 16.57
C ALA A 66 -19.40 -1.89 17.61
N MET A 67 -20.55 -2.58 17.54
CA MET A 67 -21.62 -2.44 18.53
C MET A 67 -21.18 -2.82 19.94
N GLN A 68 -20.44 -3.93 20.10
CA GLN A 68 -19.89 -4.36 21.39
C GLN A 68 -18.91 -3.34 21.99
N SER A 69 -18.22 -2.58 21.12
CA SER A 69 -17.26 -1.54 21.52
C SER A 69 -17.92 -0.15 21.69
N ASN A 70 -19.25 -0.05 21.51
CA ASN A 70 -20.00 1.20 21.49
C ASN A 70 -19.44 2.23 20.49
N GLU A 71 -18.97 1.76 19.33
CA GLU A 71 -18.39 2.58 18.26
C GLU A 71 -19.21 2.47 16.97
N SER A 72 -19.15 3.51 16.14
CA SER A 72 -19.60 3.37 14.75
C SER A 72 -18.67 2.42 13.98
N LEU A 73 -19.20 1.73 12.97
CA LEU A 73 -18.41 0.85 12.12
C LEU A 73 -17.18 1.56 11.53
N ASN A 74 -17.33 2.84 11.13
CA ASN A 74 -16.24 3.64 10.58
C ASN A 74 -15.14 3.94 11.62
N SER A 75 -15.51 4.33 12.85
CA SER A 75 -14.53 4.57 13.92
C SER A 75 -13.81 3.28 14.28
N PHE A 76 -14.56 2.20 14.43
CA PHE A 76 -14.03 0.88 14.76
C PHE A 76 -13.01 0.42 13.72
N CYS A 77 -13.36 0.45 12.43
CA CYS A 77 -12.45 0.11 11.35
C CYS A 77 -11.25 1.06 11.29
N GLY A 78 -11.46 2.38 11.44
CA GLY A 78 -10.38 3.35 11.45
C GLY A 78 -9.36 3.12 12.57
N ARG A 79 -9.82 2.77 13.77
CA ARG A 79 -8.98 2.41 14.92
C ARG A 79 -8.20 1.12 14.66
N LEU A 80 -8.85 0.08 14.13
CA LEU A 80 -8.15 -1.16 13.75
C LEU A 80 -7.07 -0.91 12.71
N LEU A 81 -7.39 -0.18 11.64
CA LEU A 81 -6.43 0.16 10.57
C LEU A 81 -5.24 0.95 11.11
N ARG A 82 -5.49 1.92 11.99
CA ARG A 82 -4.42 2.70 12.66
C ARG A 82 -3.50 1.79 13.46
N ASN A 83 -4.07 0.92 14.30
CA ASN A 83 -3.30 0.04 15.18
C ASN A 83 -2.44 -0.95 14.38
N THR A 84 -2.97 -1.51 13.29
CA THR A 84 -2.20 -2.42 12.43
C THR A 84 -1.04 -1.69 11.75
N MET A 85 -1.25 -0.46 11.27
CA MET A 85 -0.22 0.32 10.58
C MET A 85 0.87 0.87 11.51
N THR A 86 0.58 1.07 12.80
CA THR A 86 1.58 1.53 13.78
C THR A 86 2.41 0.38 14.36
N GLN A 87 1.86 -0.84 14.42
CA GLN A 87 2.57 -2.01 14.95
C GLN A 87 3.63 -2.58 14.00
N THR A 88 3.45 -2.46 12.68
CA THR A 88 4.43 -2.90 11.68
C THR A 88 5.76 -2.14 11.72
N GLY A 89 5.83 -1.01 12.44
CA GLY A 89 7.07 -0.26 12.66
C GLY A 89 7.93 -0.70 13.85
N HIS A 90 7.44 -1.55 14.76
CA HIS A 90 8.14 -1.91 16.01
C HIS A 90 8.71 -3.34 16.04
N SER A 91 8.36 -4.22 15.10
CA SER A 91 8.78 -5.63 15.15
C SER A 91 10.18 -5.93 14.57
N LYS A 92 10.99 -4.91 14.23
CA LYS A 92 12.35 -5.10 13.66
C LYS A 92 13.50 -4.60 14.53
N ALA A 93 13.23 -4.19 15.77
CA ALA A 93 14.27 -3.82 16.74
C ALA A 93 14.10 -4.66 18.01
N LEU A 94 14.36 -5.96 17.92
CA LEU A 94 14.59 -6.90 19.03
C LEU A 94 14.97 -8.24 18.38
N ASN A 95 16.13 -8.29 17.72
CA ASN A 95 16.87 -9.50 17.34
C ASN A 95 18.29 -9.07 16.93
N SER A 96 19.01 -8.48 17.87
CA SER A 96 20.45 -8.34 17.85
C SER A 96 20.87 -8.22 19.30
N ASP A 97 21.05 -9.38 19.94
CA ASP A 97 21.96 -9.64 21.06
C ASP A 97 21.83 -11.12 21.41
N GLY A 98 22.83 -11.90 21.01
CA GLY A 98 22.94 -13.36 21.16
C GLY A 98 23.90 -13.95 20.13
#